data_AF-A0AAE4G496-F1
#
_entry.id   AF-A0AAE4G496-F1
#
_cell.length_a   1.000
_cell.length_b   1.000
_cell.length_c   1.000
_cell.angle_alpha   90.00
_cell.angle_beta   90.00
_cell.angle_gamma   90.00
#
_symmetry.space_group_name_H-M   'P 1'
#
loop_
_entity.id
_entity.type
_entity.pdbx_description
1 polymer ?
#
loop_
_entity_poly.entity_id
_entity_poly.type
_entity_poly.pdbx_seq_one_letter_code
_entity_poly.pdbx_strand_id
1 'polypeptide(L)'
;MFQRAIDATPEIDATVLGAYAIFLETVQGDMDQAEQMYQQAIGADPHHATVLGAYAIFLKNIRGDMDQAEDMYRRAIDADPHHANNLGNYANFLKNIRGDMDQAEQMYQQAIGADPHHATVLGAYAAFLETVRGDMDQAEQLYRRAIDADPHHARNLGTYANFLKNIRGDMDQAQQMYQQAIDADPTNARNLDNYTNFLKNIRGDMDQTQQMYQQAIDADP
;
A
#
# COMPACT_ATOMS: atom_id res chain seq x y z
N MET A 1 18.64 -9.21 18.49
CA MET A 1 17.97 -10.52 18.43
C MET A 1 18.24 -11.17 17.08
N PHE A 2 18.02 -10.47 15.96
CA PHE A 2 18.31 -10.94 14.59
C PHE A 2 19.76 -11.37 14.34
N GLN A 3 20.76 -10.54 14.67
CA GLN A 3 22.16 -10.94 14.49
C GLN A 3 22.52 -12.23 15.23
N ARG A 4 22.02 -12.41 16.47
CA ARG A 4 22.24 -13.64 17.23
C ARG A 4 21.50 -14.84 16.64
N ALA A 5 20.39 -14.64 15.94
CA ALA A 5 19.68 -15.71 15.25
C ALA A 5 20.47 -16.15 14.00
N ILE A 6 20.96 -15.18 13.21
CA ILE A 6 21.83 -15.42 12.04
C ILE A 6 23.10 -16.16 12.46
N ASP A 7 23.73 -15.76 13.57
CA ASP A 7 24.96 -16.37 14.07
C ASP A 7 24.74 -17.76 14.70
N ALA A 8 23.50 -18.11 15.07
CA ALA A 8 23.16 -19.35 15.78
C ALA A 8 22.61 -20.47 14.89
N THR A 9 22.18 -20.16 13.66
CA THR A 9 21.75 -21.15 12.66
C THR A 9 22.90 -21.46 11.70
N PRO A 10 23.38 -22.72 11.61
CA PRO A 10 24.43 -23.10 10.66
C PRO A 10 24.00 -22.99 9.19
N GLU A 11 22.69 -23.02 8.92
CA GLU A 11 22.09 -22.75 7.62
C GLU A 11 21.60 -21.30 7.58
N ILE A 12 22.02 -20.58 6.53
CA ILE A 12 21.62 -19.20 6.28
C ILE A 12 20.16 -19.22 5.81
N ASP A 13 19.23 -18.79 6.66
CA ASP A 13 17.81 -18.71 6.32
C ASP A 13 17.49 -17.36 5.65
N ALA A 14 17.08 -17.42 4.37
CA ALA A 14 16.67 -16.25 3.58
C ALA A 14 15.55 -15.44 4.25
N THR A 15 14.65 -16.12 4.99
CA THR A 15 13.57 -15.47 5.74
C THR A 15 14.12 -14.59 6.85
N VAL A 16 15.09 -15.10 7.62
CA VAL A 16 15.70 -14.37 8.74
C VAL A 16 16.52 -13.19 8.23
N LEU A 17 17.28 -13.39 7.16
CA LEU A 17 18.06 -12.31 6.53
C LEU A 17 17.15 -11.23 5.94
N GLY A 18 16.09 -11.60 5.23
CA GLY A 18 15.12 -10.66 4.68
C GLY A 18 14.39 -9.88 5.77
N ALA A 19 13.97 -10.54 6.85
CA ALA A 19 13.37 -9.87 8.01
C ALA A 19 14.36 -8.91 8.69
N TYR A 20 15.64 -9.29 8.78
CA TYR A 20 16.66 -8.41 9.34
C TYR A 20 16.94 -7.19 8.44
N ALA A 21 16.91 -7.36 7.11
CA ALA A 21 17.02 -6.26 6.15
C ALA A 21 15.91 -5.22 6.36
N ILE A 22 14.66 -5.66 6.49
CA ILE A 22 13.51 -4.79 6.75
C ILE A 22 13.67 -4.05 8.09
N PHE A 23 14.17 -4.72 9.12
CA PHE A 23 14.44 -4.09 10.42
C PHE A 23 15.54 -3.01 10.32
N LEU A 24 16.63 -3.28 9.59
CA LEU A 24 17.70 -2.32 9.34
C LEU A 24 17.16 -1.08 8.62
N GLU A 25 16.35 -1.29 7.58
CA GLU A 25 15.70 -0.23 6.80
C GLU A 25 14.76 0.63 7.66
N THR A 26 13.84 0.00 8.39
CA THR A 26 12.70 0.70 9.01
C THR A 26 12.97 1.19 10.44
N VAL A 27 13.88 0.54 11.17
CA VAL A 27 14.14 0.86 12.59
C VAL A 27 15.51 1.47 12.79
N GLN A 28 16.55 0.96 12.11
CA GLN A 28 17.92 1.45 12.30
C GLN A 28 18.31 2.54 11.29
N GLY A 29 17.61 2.63 10.16
CA GLY A 29 17.94 3.55 9.08
C GLY A 29 19.25 3.23 8.37
N ASP A 30 19.79 2.02 8.55
CA ASP A 30 21.03 1.58 7.91
C ASP A 30 20.73 0.93 6.56
N MET A 31 20.61 1.78 5.54
CA MET A 31 20.22 1.36 4.18
C MET A 31 21.29 0.50 3.52
N ASP A 32 22.57 0.74 3.82
CA ASP A 32 23.68 -0.01 3.22
C ASP A 32 23.75 -1.43 3.79
N GLN A 33 23.58 -1.58 5.10
CA GLN A 33 23.50 -2.90 5.71
C GLN A 33 22.21 -3.62 5.33
N ALA A 34 21.07 -2.92 5.23
CA ALA A 34 19.81 -3.50 4.78
C ALA A 34 19.96 -4.14 3.39
N GLU A 35 20.58 -3.43 2.45
CA GLU A 35 20.85 -3.96 1.12
C GLU A 35 21.74 -5.20 1.13
N GLN A 36 22.81 -5.20 1.95
CA GLN A 36 23.65 -6.39 2.10
C GLN A 36 22.85 -7.60 2.59
N MET A 37 21.93 -7.39 3.54
CA MET A 37 21.08 -8.46 4.05
C MET A 37 20.08 -8.97 3.01
N TYR A 38 19.47 -8.08 2.20
CA TYR A 38 18.64 -8.50 1.08
C TYR A 38 19.43 -9.33 0.06
N GLN A 39 20.64 -8.90 -0.30
CA GLN A 39 21.49 -9.62 -1.26
C GLN A 39 21.92 -10.99 -0.72
N GLN A 40 22.26 -11.08 0.57
CA GLN A 40 22.56 -12.36 1.21
C GLN A 40 21.32 -13.27 1.27
N ALA A 41 20.14 -12.71 1.56
CA ALA A 41 18.89 -13.48 1.58
C ALA A 41 18.59 -14.09 0.21
N ILE A 42 18.76 -13.31 -0.86
CA ILE A 42 18.60 -13.77 -2.24
C ILE A 42 19.69 -14.79 -2.62
N GLY A 43 20.90 -14.64 -2.08
CA GLY A 43 21.97 -15.63 -2.27
C GLY A 43 21.67 -16.98 -1.60
N ALA A 44 20.99 -16.95 -0.45
CA ALA A 44 20.56 -18.15 0.27
C ALA A 44 19.36 -18.85 -0.39
N ASP A 45 18.37 -18.08 -0.85
CA ASP A 45 17.25 -18.57 -1.65
C ASP A 45 16.90 -17.58 -2.79
N PRO A 46 17.34 -17.87 -4.03
CA PRO A 46 17.07 -17.02 -5.20
C PRO A 46 15.60 -16.95 -5.61
N HIS A 47 14.74 -17.83 -5.07
CA HIS A 47 13.31 -17.97 -5.37
C HIS A 47 12.42 -17.62 -4.17
N HIS A 48 12.94 -16.94 -3.14
CA HIS A 48 12.11 -16.50 -2.04
C HIS A 48 11.26 -15.27 -2.43
N ALA A 49 10.03 -15.51 -2.88
CA ALA A 49 9.13 -14.49 -3.44
C ALA A 49 8.95 -13.24 -2.53
N THR A 50 8.76 -13.43 -1.23
CA THR A 50 8.58 -12.31 -0.29
C THR A 50 9.83 -11.43 -0.17
N VAL A 51 11.03 -12.02 -0.10
CA VAL A 51 12.30 -11.28 -0.03
C VAL A 51 12.56 -10.51 -1.32
N LEU A 52 12.31 -11.15 -2.48
CA LEU A 52 12.46 -10.51 -3.79
C LEU A 52 11.52 -9.29 -3.91
N GLY A 53 10.25 -9.45 -3.51
CA GLY A 53 9.28 -8.36 -3.49
C GLY A 53 9.67 -7.22 -2.54
N ALA A 54 10.17 -7.54 -1.35
CA ALA A 54 10.66 -6.55 -0.38
C ALA A 54 11.88 -5.78 -0.92
N TYR A 55 12.86 -6.49 -1.50
CA TYR A 55 14.03 -5.85 -2.09
C TYR A 55 13.68 -4.97 -3.30
N ALA A 56 12.68 -5.37 -4.11
CA ALA A 56 12.15 -4.53 -5.19
C ALA A 56 11.61 -3.19 -4.68
N ILE A 57 10.89 -3.21 -3.55
CA ILE A 57 10.37 -2.00 -2.90
C ILE A 57 11.52 -1.13 -2.39
N PHE A 58 12.51 -1.73 -1.73
CA PHE A 58 13.72 -1.05 -1.25
C PHE A 58 14.47 -0.37 -2.38
N LEU A 59 14.75 -1.08 -3.48
CA LEU A 59 15.45 -0.54 -4.65
C LEU A 59 14.71 0.66 -5.24
N LYS A 60 13.38 0.56 -5.38
CA LYS A 60 12.54 1.64 -5.91
C LYS A 60 12.51 2.87 -4.99
N ASN A 61 12.30 2.67 -3.68
CA ASN A 61 12.07 3.76 -2.73
C ASN A 61 13.36 4.40 -2.19
N ILE A 62 14.40 3.60 -1.97
CA ILE A 62 15.61 4.00 -1.25
C ILE A 62 16.78 4.23 -2.20
N ARG A 63 17.00 3.31 -3.15
CA ARG A 63 18.12 3.41 -4.10
C ARG A 63 17.76 4.18 -5.37
N GLY A 64 16.48 4.25 -5.71
CA GLY A 64 16.00 4.84 -6.96
C GLY A 64 16.36 4.01 -8.19
N ASP A 65 16.76 2.75 -8.02
CA ASP A 65 17.11 1.85 -9.13
C ASP A 65 15.84 1.15 -9.64
N MET A 66 15.20 1.79 -10.61
CA MET A 66 13.93 1.31 -11.17
C MET A 66 14.10 0.06 -12.02
N ASP A 67 15.25 -0.10 -12.69
CA ASP A 67 15.51 -1.24 -13.56
C ASP A 67 15.76 -2.51 -12.75
N GLN A 68 16.57 -2.41 -11.69
CA GLN A 68 16.79 -3.53 -10.77
C GLN A 68 15.52 -3.83 -9.94
N ALA A 69 14.76 -2.80 -9.54
CA ALA A 69 13.48 -3.01 -8.86
C ALA A 69 12.51 -3.83 -9.72
N GLU A 70 12.43 -3.53 -11.02
CA GLU A 70 11.60 -4.29 -11.94
C GLU A 70 12.07 -5.75 -12.11
N ASP A 71 13.37 -5.99 -12.22
CA ASP A 71 13.92 -7.34 -12.25
C ASP A 71 13.51 -8.14 -10.99
N MET A 72 13.61 -7.51 -9.81
CA MET A 72 13.20 -8.14 -8.56
C MET A 72 11.70 -8.42 -8.50
N TYR A 73 10.84 -7.53 -8.98
CA TYR A 73 9.40 -7.79 -9.07
C TYR A 73 9.08 -8.98 -9.98
N ARG A 74 9.70 -9.04 -11.17
CA ARG A 74 9.49 -10.15 -12.11
C ARG A 74 9.91 -11.47 -11.50
N ARG A 75 11.10 -11.52 -10.89
CA ARG A 75 11.58 -12.71 -10.18
C ARG A 75 10.67 -13.10 -9.01
N ALA A 76 10.13 -12.13 -8.28
CA ALA A 76 9.19 -12.39 -7.18
C ALA A 76 7.89 -13.05 -7.68
N ILE A 77 7.40 -12.64 -8.85
CA ILE A 77 6.21 -13.21 -9.49
C ILE A 77 6.52 -14.60 -10.09
N ASP A 78 7.69 -14.78 -10.69
CA ASP A 78 8.11 -16.09 -11.20
C ASP A 78 8.25 -17.12 -10.06
N ALA A 79 8.74 -16.66 -8.90
CA ALA A 79 8.86 -17.48 -7.68
C ALA A 79 7.50 -17.87 -7.08
N ASP A 80 6.56 -16.93 -7.01
CA ASP A 80 5.19 -17.19 -6.58
C ASP A 80 4.18 -16.36 -7.39
N PRO A 81 3.57 -16.96 -8.44
CA PRO A 81 2.59 -16.29 -9.29
C PRO A 81 1.27 -15.95 -8.59
N HIS A 82 1.07 -16.40 -7.35
CA HIS A 82 -0.13 -16.16 -6.55
C HIS A 82 0.15 -15.29 -5.31
N HIS A 83 1.30 -14.64 -5.23
CA HIS A 83 1.59 -13.71 -4.14
C HIS A 83 0.91 -12.35 -4.37
N ALA A 84 -0.34 -12.20 -3.88
CA ALA A 84 -1.18 -11.02 -4.11
C ALA A 84 -0.49 -9.68 -3.83
N ASN A 85 0.28 -9.57 -2.73
CA ASN A 85 1.05 -8.36 -2.42
C ASN A 85 2.09 -8.02 -3.49
N ASN A 86 2.88 -8.98 -3.99
CA ASN A 86 3.90 -8.74 -5.00
C ASN A 86 3.27 -8.32 -6.33
N LEU A 87 2.19 -8.99 -6.73
CA LEU A 87 1.40 -8.62 -7.92
C LEU A 87 0.85 -7.20 -7.80
N GLY A 88 0.22 -6.85 -6.66
CA GLY A 88 -0.31 -5.50 -6.43
C GLY A 88 0.78 -4.41 -6.35
N ASN A 89 1.95 -4.73 -5.79
CA ASN A 89 3.08 -3.80 -5.74
C ASN A 89 3.69 -3.58 -7.13
N TYR A 90 3.83 -4.66 -7.93
CA TYR A 90 4.31 -4.52 -9.30
C TYR A 90 3.31 -3.78 -10.19
N ALA A 91 2.01 -4.00 -10.02
CA ALA A 91 0.97 -3.22 -10.69
C ALA A 91 1.11 -1.71 -10.43
N ASN A 92 1.33 -1.33 -9.16
CA ASN A 92 1.59 0.05 -8.78
C ASN A 92 2.89 0.59 -9.39
N PHE A 93 3.95 -0.22 -9.45
CA PHE A 93 5.21 0.16 -10.09
C PHE A 93 5.02 0.41 -11.59
N LEU A 94 4.38 -0.52 -12.32
CA LEU A 94 4.10 -0.39 -13.75
C LEU A 94 3.29 0.87 -14.05
N LYS A 95 2.22 1.13 -13.29
CA LYS A 95 1.39 2.33 -13.40
C LYS A 95 2.21 3.61 -13.20
N ASN A 96 2.92 3.72 -12.08
CA ASN A 96 3.46 4.99 -11.61
C ASN A 96 4.86 5.30 -12.14
N ILE A 97 5.65 4.27 -12.46
CA ILE A 97 7.07 4.40 -12.86
C ILE A 97 7.24 4.13 -14.34
N ARG A 98 6.66 3.05 -14.86
CA ARG A 98 6.81 2.68 -16.28
C ARG A 98 5.74 3.29 -17.19
N GLY A 99 4.60 3.67 -16.63
CA GLY A 99 3.46 4.15 -17.40
C GLY A 99 2.75 3.04 -18.20
N ASP A 100 3.04 1.78 -17.91
CA ASP A 100 2.41 0.64 -18.58
C ASP A 100 1.09 0.29 -17.90
N MET A 101 0.02 0.95 -18.36
CA MET A 101 -1.32 0.83 -17.76
C MET A 101 -1.96 -0.53 -18.06
N ASP A 102 -1.67 -1.13 -19.23
CA ASP A 102 -2.26 -2.40 -19.64
C ASP A 102 -1.66 -3.55 -18.83
N GLN A 103 -0.34 -3.57 -18.67
CA GLN A 103 0.30 -4.57 -17.81
C GLN A 103 -0.04 -4.34 -16.33
N ALA A 104 -0.13 -3.09 -15.87
CA ALA A 104 -0.55 -2.79 -14.50
C ALA A 104 -1.93 -3.38 -14.18
N GLU A 105 -2.88 -3.22 -15.11
CA GLU A 105 -4.23 -3.79 -14.96
C GLU A 105 -4.22 -5.31 -14.89
N GLN A 106 -3.44 -5.98 -15.74
CA GLN A 106 -3.29 -7.43 -15.69
C GLN A 106 -2.76 -7.88 -14.32
N MET A 107 -1.76 -7.19 -13.77
CA MET A 107 -1.21 -7.51 -12.44
C MET A 107 -2.23 -7.29 -11.32
N TYR A 108 -3.06 -6.23 -11.38
CA TYR A 108 -4.14 -6.04 -10.41
C TYR A 108 -5.19 -7.16 -10.47
N GLN A 109 -5.59 -7.56 -11.68
CA GLN A 109 -6.56 -8.64 -11.87
C GLN A 109 -6.01 -9.97 -11.35
N GLN A 110 -4.74 -10.27 -11.63
CA GLN A 110 -4.07 -11.45 -11.06
C GLN A 110 -3.98 -11.40 -9.54
N ALA A 111 -3.65 -10.24 -8.96
CA ALA A 111 -3.57 -10.06 -7.52
C ALA A 111 -4.92 -10.33 -6.83
N ILE A 112 -6.03 -9.86 -7.41
CA ILE A 112 -7.39 -10.14 -6.91
C ILE A 112 -7.79 -11.61 -7.14
N GLY A 113 -7.32 -12.23 -8.23
CA GLY A 113 -7.52 -13.66 -8.47
C GLY A 113 -6.82 -14.53 -7.43
N ALA A 114 -5.63 -14.10 -6.97
CA ALA A 114 -4.85 -14.77 -5.94
C ALA A 114 -5.44 -14.58 -4.54
N ASP A 115 -5.87 -13.36 -4.20
CA ASP A 115 -6.57 -13.06 -2.95
C ASP A 115 -7.76 -12.11 -3.21
N PRO A 116 -8.99 -12.66 -3.30
CA PRO A 116 -10.19 -11.87 -3.56
C PRO A 116 -10.58 -10.87 -2.46
N HIS A 117 -10.00 -11.00 -1.27
CA HIS A 117 -10.27 -10.18 -0.08
C HIS A 117 -9.07 -9.31 0.32
N HIS A 118 -8.09 -9.12 -0.57
CA HIS A 118 -6.95 -8.27 -0.27
C HIS A 118 -7.32 -6.78 -0.33
N ALA A 119 -7.73 -6.20 0.79
CA ALA A 119 -8.26 -4.83 0.88
C ALA A 119 -7.37 -3.77 0.20
N THR A 120 -6.06 -3.82 0.43
CA THR A 120 -5.10 -2.88 -0.18
C THR A 120 -5.07 -2.95 -1.71
N VAL A 121 -5.07 -4.16 -2.30
CA VAL A 121 -5.06 -4.36 -3.75
C VAL A 121 -6.39 -3.94 -4.36
N LEU A 122 -7.52 -4.30 -3.72
CA LEU A 122 -8.86 -3.92 -4.15
C LEU A 122 -9.00 -2.39 -4.24
N GLY A 123 -8.58 -1.67 -3.19
CA GLY A 123 -8.60 -0.20 -3.17
C GLY A 123 -7.66 0.42 -4.21
N ALA A 124 -6.47 -0.15 -4.42
CA ALA A 124 -5.53 0.33 -5.44
C ALA A 124 -6.07 0.14 -6.86
N TYR A 125 -6.69 -1.01 -7.16
CA TYR A 125 -7.28 -1.26 -8.48
C TYR A 125 -8.54 -0.41 -8.69
N ALA A 126 -9.37 -0.20 -7.67
CA ALA A 126 -10.50 0.73 -7.73
C ALA A 126 -10.04 2.14 -8.15
N ALA A 127 -9.01 2.66 -7.50
CA ALA A 127 -8.44 3.97 -7.83
C ALA A 127 -7.82 4.00 -9.24
N PHE A 128 -7.22 2.89 -9.69
CA PHE A 128 -6.74 2.78 -11.07
C PHE A 128 -7.89 2.84 -12.08
N LEU A 129 -8.99 2.09 -11.86
CA LEU A 129 -10.15 2.12 -12.74
C LEU A 129 -10.79 3.50 -12.80
N GLU A 130 -10.93 4.17 -11.66
CA GLU A 130 -11.43 5.53 -11.57
C GLU A 130 -10.56 6.52 -12.36
N THR A 131 -9.25 6.53 -12.09
CA THR A 131 -8.36 7.61 -12.54
C THR A 131 -7.71 7.37 -13.91
N VAL A 132 -7.57 6.11 -14.32
CA VAL A 132 -6.86 5.73 -15.55
C VAL A 132 -7.83 5.21 -16.61
N ARG A 133 -8.79 4.36 -16.23
CA ARG A 133 -9.73 3.76 -17.18
C ARG A 133 -11.04 4.51 -17.31
N GLY A 134 -11.40 5.32 -16.30
CA GLY A 134 -12.69 6.02 -16.24
C GLY A 134 -13.89 5.09 -15.98
N ASP A 135 -13.66 3.85 -15.53
CA ASP A 135 -14.74 2.91 -15.23
C ASP A 135 -15.22 3.12 -13.78
N MET A 136 -16.11 4.08 -13.62
CA MET A 136 -16.62 4.51 -12.31
C MET A 136 -17.49 3.44 -11.64
N ASP A 137 -18.21 2.63 -12.42
CA ASP A 137 -19.11 1.62 -11.89
C ASP A 137 -18.32 0.43 -11.34
N GLN A 138 -17.31 -0.04 -12.07
CA GLN A 138 -16.43 -1.10 -11.57
C GLN A 138 -15.53 -0.60 -10.44
N ALA A 139 -15.05 0.65 -10.51
CA ALA A 139 -14.29 1.26 -9.41
C ALA A 139 -15.10 1.26 -8.11
N GLU A 140 -16.37 1.67 -8.15
CA GLU A 140 -17.23 1.66 -6.97
C GLU A 140 -17.44 0.27 -6.38
N GLN A 141 -17.65 -0.75 -7.23
CA GLN A 141 -17.78 -2.13 -6.76
C GLN A 141 -16.52 -2.58 -6.02
N LEU A 142 -15.34 -2.24 -6.54
CA LEU A 142 -14.07 -2.59 -5.91
C LEU A 142 -13.82 -1.78 -4.63
N TYR A 143 -14.19 -0.50 -4.58
CA TYR A 143 -14.11 0.27 -3.34
C TYR A 143 -14.95 -0.36 -2.24
N ARG A 144 -16.21 -0.70 -2.52
CA ARG A 144 -17.09 -1.37 -1.54
C ARG A 144 -16.49 -2.69 -1.06
N ARG A 145 -16.00 -3.53 -1.98
CA ARG A 145 -15.30 -4.78 -1.62
C ARG A 145 -14.05 -4.55 -0.78
N ALA A 146 -13.31 -3.46 -1.04
CA ALA A 146 -12.13 -3.11 -0.26
C ALA A 146 -12.49 -2.73 1.18
N ILE A 147 -13.62 -2.04 1.38
CA ILE A 147 -14.16 -1.71 2.71
C ILE A 147 -14.72 -2.95 3.41
N ASP A 148 -15.42 -3.84 2.69
CA ASP A 148 -15.92 -5.09 3.26
C ASP A 148 -14.77 -6.00 3.72
N ALA A 149 -13.66 -6.01 2.98
CA ALA A 149 -12.46 -6.78 3.31
C ALA A 149 -11.71 -6.24 4.53
N ASP A 150 -11.60 -4.92 4.66
CA ASP A 150 -11.03 -4.26 5.84
C ASP A 150 -11.78 -2.95 6.13
N PRO A 151 -12.76 -2.98 7.05
CA PRO A 151 -13.55 -1.81 7.42
C PRO A 151 -12.77 -0.71 8.14
N HIS A 152 -11.52 -0.97 8.54
CA HIS A 152 -10.65 -0.03 9.23
C HIS A 152 -9.44 0.39 8.37
N HIS A 153 -9.44 0.08 7.06
CA HIS A 153 -8.38 0.55 6.19
C HIS A 153 -8.57 2.05 5.85
N ALA A 154 -8.01 2.92 6.69
CA ALA A 154 -8.15 4.38 6.62
C ALA A 154 -7.95 4.98 5.22
N ARG A 155 -6.93 4.51 4.48
CA ARG A 155 -6.67 4.99 3.12
C ARG A 155 -7.80 4.64 2.15
N ASN A 156 -8.34 3.42 2.21
CA ASN A 156 -9.43 3.00 1.33
C ASN A 156 -10.71 3.78 1.64
N LEU A 157 -11.02 3.96 2.93
CA LEU A 157 -12.16 4.76 3.39
C LEU A 157 -12.08 6.20 2.87
N GLY A 158 -10.95 6.87 3.07
CA GLY A 158 -10.75 8.24 2.58
C GLY A 158 -10.77 8.36 1.06
N THR A 159 -10.27 7.35 0.33
CA THR A 159 -10.32 7.34 -1.14
C THR A 159 -11.75 7.13 -1.64
N TYR A 160 -12.50 6.20 -1.04
CA TYR A 160 -13.90 5.98 -1.42
C TYR A 160 -14.79 7.18 -1.05
N ALA A 161 -14.52 7.86 0.06
CA ALA A 161 -15.18 9.12 0.41
C ALA A 161 -14.98 10.21 -0.67
N ASN A 162 -13.76 10.34 -1.19
CA ASN A 162 -13.48 11.26 -2.30
C ASN A 162 -14.25 10.88 -3.57
N PHE A 163 -14.32 9.59 -3.90
CA PHE A 163 -15.10 9.09 -5.04
C PHE A 163 -16.59 9.42 -4.88
N LEU A 164 -17.18 9.12 -3.72
CA LEU A 164 -18.59 9.41 -3.44
C LEU A 164 -18.90 10.91 -3.57
N LYS A 165 -18.04 11.77 -3.02
CA LYS A 165 -18.15 13.22 -3.10
C LYS A 165 -18.05 13.74 -4.54
N ASN A 166 -17.00 13.35 -5.26
CA ASN A 166 -16.62 13.97 -6.53
C ASN A 166 -17.34 13.36 -7.74
N ILE A 167 -17.61 12.05 -7.70
CA ILE A 167 -18.14 11.30 -8.84
C ILE A 167 -19.63 11.01 -8.66
N ARG A 168 -20.05 10.57 -7.48
CA ARG A 168 -21.46 10.25 -7.23
C ARG A 168 -22.28 11.43 -6.69
N GLY A 169 -21.63 12.43 -6.11
CA GLY A 169 -22.29 13.55 -5.45
C GLY A 169 -23.00 13.16 -4.15
N ASP A 170 -22.71 11.98 -3.60
CA ASP A 170 -23.30 11.50 -2.35
C ASP A 170 -22.53 12.06 -1.15
N MET A 171 -22.91 13.27 -0.74
CA MET A 171 -22.24 14.00 0.33
C MET A 171 -22.46 13.36 1.71
N ASP A 172 -23.60 12.68 1.91
CA ASP A 172 -23.93 12.07 3.21
C ASP A 172 -23.10 10.80 3.41
N GLN A 173 -23.05 9.93 2.41
CA GLN A 173 -22.20 8.74 2.47
C GLN A 173 -20.71 9.10 2.45
N ALA A 174 -20.30 10.12 1.68
CA ALA A 174 -18.92 10.60 1.71
C ALA A 174 -18.50 11.05 3.11
N GLN A 175 -19.37 11.79 3.82
CA GLN A 175 -19.11 12.22 5.19
C GLN A 175 -18.93 11.04 6.15
N GLN A 176 -19.77 10.00 6.04
CA GLN A 176 -19.64 8.79 6.86
C GLN A 176 -18.29 8.10 6.61
N MET A 177 -17.90 7.94 5.35
CA MET A 177 -16.62 7.32 4.99
C MET A 177 -15.43 8.14 5.47
N TYR A 178 -15.49 9.48 5.38
CA TYR A 178 -14.45 10.34 5.93
C TYR A 178 -14.32 10.20 7.45
N GLN A 179 -15.43 10.21 8.19
CA GLN A 179 -15.40 10.04 9.64
C GLN A 179 -14.76 8.69 10.02
N GLN A 180 -15.18 7.61 9.37
CA GLN A 180 -14.58 6.28 9.59
C GLN A 180 -13.08 6.27 9.25
N ALA A 181 -12.65 7.00 8.22
CA ALA A 181 -11.25 7.09 7.85
C ALA A 181 -10.39 7.78 8.93
N ILE A 182 -10.94 8.78 9.63
CA ILE A 182 -10.30 9.46 10.76
C ILE A 182 -10.31 8.58 12.00
N ASP A 183 -11.44 7.92 12.29
CA ASP A 183 -11.54 7.00 13.43
C ASP A 183 -10.53 5.84 13.32
N ALA A 184 -10.28 5.37 12.10
CA ALA A 184 -9.32 4.32 11.80
C ALA A 184 -7.85 4.76 11.91
N ASP A 185 -7.53 5.99 11.50
CA ASP A 185 -6.19 6.56 11.56
C ASP A 185 -6.28 8.08 11.77
N PRO A 186 -6.33 8.53 13.04
CA PRO A 186 -6.52 9.93 13.37
C PRO A 186 -5.35 10.83 12.95
N THR A 187 -4.17 10.28 12.68
CA THR A 187 -2.96 11.04 12.29
C THR A 187 -2.74 11.05 10.78
N ASN A 188 -3.63 10.45 10.00
CA ASN A 188 -3.53 10.44 8.54
C ASN A 188 -3.76 11.84 7.95
N ALA A 189 -2.68 12.59 7.72
CA ALA A 189 -2.73 13.96 7.22
C ALA A 189 -3.60 14.12 5.95
N ARG A 190 -3.54 13.16 5.01
CA ARG A 190 -4.33 13.23 3.77
C ARG A 190 -5.83 13.11 4.05
N ASN A 191 -6.24 12.20 4.92
CA ASN A 191 -7.66 12.05 5.27
C ASN A 191 -8.16 13.24 6.08
N LEU A 192 -7.35 13.74 7.02
CA LEU A 192 -7.65 14.96 7.78
C LEU A 192 -7.87 16.15 6.87
N ASP A 193 -6.96 16.38 5.92
CA ASP A 193 -7.05 17.48 4.95
C ASP A 193 -8.29 17.34 4.06
N ASN A 194 -8.55 16.12 3.54
CA ASN A 194 -9.70 15.87 2.69
C ASN A 194 -11.02 16.11 3.43
N TYR A 195 -11.14 15.61 4.66
CA TYR A 195 -12.38 15.73 5.42
C TYR A 195 -12.58 17.16 5.95
N THR A 196 -11.52 17.82 6.40
CA THR A 196 -11.56 19.25 6.77
C THR A 196 -12.03 20.11 5.60
N ASN A 197 -11.46 19.90 4.41
CA ASN A 197 -11.87 20.62 3.21
C ASN A 197 -13.32 20.35 2.84
N PHE A 198 -13.81 19.13 3.07
CA PHE A 198 -15.22 18.78 2.89
C PHE A 198 -16.12 19.52 3.89
N LEU A 199 -15.81 19.47 5.19
CA LEU A 199 -16.60 20.12 6.23
C LEU A 199 -16.68 21.64 6.02
N LYS A 200 -15.54 22.28 5.75
CA LYS A 200 -15.47 23.73 5.53
C LYS A 200 -16.23 24.19 4.29
N ASN A 201 -16.01 23.53 3.14
CA ASN A 201 -16.48 24.05 1.85
C ASN A 201 -17.85 23.51 1.44
N ILE A 202 -18.24 22.32 1.92
CA ILE A 202 -19.51 21.69 1.56
C ILE A 202 -20.54 21.79 2.69
N ARG A 203 -20.12 21.57 3.95
CA ARG A 203 -21.04 21.58 5.11
C ARG A 203 -21.09 22.91 5.86
N GLY A 204 -20.06 23.75 5.75
CA GLY A 204 -19.91 24.96 6.55
C GLY A 204 -19.66 24.68 8.05
N ASP A 205 -19.21 23.46 8.40
CA ASP A 205 -19.01 23.04 9.79
C ASP A 205 -17.55 23.25 10.24
N MET A 206 -17.30 24.46 10.75
CA MET A 206 -15.97 24.87 11.23
C MET A 206 -15.66 24.34 12.64
N ASP A 207 -16.69 24.03 13.44
CA ASP A 207 -16.51 23.55 14.81
C ASP A 207 -16.02 22.11 14.81
N GLN A 208 -16.63 21.25 13.98
CA GLN A 208 -16.17 19.86 13.82
C GLN A 208 -14.75 19.80 13.26
N THR A 209 -14.39 20.71 12.35
CA THR A 209 -13.02 20.84 11.83
C THR A 209 -12.00 21.08 12.95
N GLN A 210 -12.29 21.99 13.89
CA GLN A 210 -11.38 22.30 15.00
C GLN A 210 -11.21 21.10 15.95
N GLN A 211 -12.30 20.38 16.22
CA GLN A 211 -12.26 19.18 17.06
C GLN A 211 -11.37 18.10 16.46
N MET A 212 -11.45 17.88 15.15
CA MET A 212 -10.63 16.87 14.47
C MET A 212 -9.12 17.19 14.54
N TYR A 213 -8.73 18.44 14.35
CA TYR A 213 -7.31 18.82 14.49
C TYR A 213 -6.80 18.62 15.91
N GLN A 214 -7.63 18.93 16.92
CA GLN A 214 -7.25 18.67 18.31
C GLN A 214 -7.08 17.17 18.57
N GLN A 215 -7.98 16.33 18.08
CA GLN A 215 -7.88 14.88 18.18
C GLN A 215 -6.62 14.32 17.51
N ALA A 216 -6.25 14.83 16.33
CA ALA A 216 -5.04 14.42 15.64
C ALA A 216 -3.76 14.78 16.43
N ILE A 217 -3.72 15.98 17.03
CA ILE A 217 -2.61 16.42 17.89
C ILE A 217 -2.52 15.52 19.13
N ASP A 218 -3.65 15.22 19.76
CA ASP A 218 -3.68 14.38 20.96
C ASP A 218 -3.28 12.91 20.65
N ALA A 219 -3.38 12.48 19.39
CA ALA A 219 -3.05 11.15 18.91
C ALA A 219 -1.60 10.97 18.40
N ASP A 220 -0.82 12.06 18.25
CA ASP A 220 0.59 12.06 17.81
C ASP A 220 1.50 12.56 18.97
N PRO A 221 1.99 11.66 19.86
CA PRO A 221 2.68 12.01 21.11
C PRO A 221 4.11 12.54 20.95
#